data_AF-A0ABD3GRF8-F1
#
_entry.id   AF-A0ABD3GRF8-F1
#
_cell.length_a   1.000
_cell.length_b   1.000
_cell.length_c   1.000
_cell.angle_alpha   90.00
_cell.angle_beta   90.00
_cell.angle_gamma   90.00
#
_symmetry.space_group_name_H-M   'P 1'
#
loop_
_entity.id
_entity.type
_entity.pdbx_description
1 polymer ?
#
loop_
_entity_poly.entity_id
_entity_poly.type
_entity_poly.pdbx_seq_one_letter_code
_entity_poly.pdbx_strand_id
1 'polypeptide(L)'
;MSRDSFYCILDLIGDHSVFHNNSPKPQAAVFMQLAVALDRFGHEGNGACLDRSMLLWGISHGSMVNYTNRVMIALESCMGHEIAWPDRQGRASIAEYFVALGFPGCVICDQHKRVIYFFAGEKLGSCHDLTCLSRSGLWRRLDSAQLFDRGQYLLGDSGYVPLERLFC
;
A
#
# COMPACT_ATOMS: atom_id res chain seq x y z
N MET A 1 6.75 -0.62 -11.07
CA MET A 1 7.93 -0.07 -10.35
C MET A 1 9.03 0.22 -11.37
N SER A 2 9.78 1.32 -11.24
CA SER A 2 10.93 1.58 -12.12
C SER A 2 12.13 0.73 -11.70
N ARG A 3 13.08 0.55 -12.63
CA ARG A 3 14.32 -0.20 -12.38
C ARG A 3 15.16 0.46 -11.28
N ASP A 4 15.26 1.79 -11.29
CA ASP A 4 16.11 2.52 -10.35
C ASP A 4 15.55 2.45 -8.92
N SER A 5 14.22 2.49 -8.76
CA SER A 5 13.58 2.25 -7.47
C SER A 5 13.82 0.83 -6.95
N PHE A 6 13.88 -0.17 -7.84
CA PHE A 6 14.20 -1.55 -7.44
C PHE A 6 15.58 -1.64 -6.81
N TYR A 7 16.59 -1.10 -7.50
CA TYR A 7 17.96 -1.12 -7.00
C TYR A 7 18.14 -0.29 -5.74
N CYS A 8 17.47 0.86 -5.62
CA CYS A 8 17.48 1.65 -4.40
C CYS A 8 16.95 0.85 -3.18
N ILE A 9 15.85 0.11 -3.34
CA ILE A 9 15.33 -0.76 -2.27
C ILE A 9 16.29 -1.94 -2.01
N LEU A 10 16.86 -2.52 -3.06
CA LEU A 10 17.79 -3.63 -2.94
C LEU A 10 19.05 -3.23 -2.17
N ASP A 11 19.61 -2.06 -2.45
CA ASP A 11 20.77 -1.50 -1.74
C ASP A 11 20.41 -1.16 -0.28
N LEU A 12 19.18 -0.70 -0.03
CA LEU A 12 18.71 -0.40 1.32
C LEU A 12 18.61 -1.64 2.21
N ILE A 13 18.12 -2.76 1.67
CA ILE A 13 17.84 -3.98 2.46
C ILE A 13 18.91 -5.06 2.31
N GLY A 14 19.84 -4.92 1.37
CA GLY A 14 20.80 -5.97 0.95
C GLY A 14 21.64 -6.52 2.09
N ASP A 15 22.10 -5.65 2.99
CA ASP A 15 22.96 -6.01 4.11
C ASP A 15 22.18 -6.45 5.36
N HIS A 16 20.85 -6.55 5.27
CA HIS A 16 20.02 -6.89 6.43
C HIS A 16 20.26 -8.33 6.89
N SER A 17 20.38 -8.52 8.22
CA SER A 17 20.73 -9.81 8.84
C SER A 17 19.72 -10.92 8.52
N VAL A 18 18.46 -10.57 8.24
CA VAL A 18 17.38 -11.52 7.90
C VAL A 18 17.64 -12.33 6.61
N PHE A 19 18.49 -11.82 5.72
CA PHE A 19 18.90 -12.51 4.49
C PHE A 19 20.13 -13.40 4.67
N HIS A 20 20.68 -13.44 5.88
CA HIS A 20 21.81 -14.26 6.25
C HIS A 20 21.32 -15.38 7.18
N ASN A 21 21.75 -16.63 6.93
CA ASN A 21 21.56 -17.72 7.88
C ASN A 21 22.90 -18.30 8.31
N ASN A 22 22.91 -18.96 9.47
CA ASN A 22 24.05 -19.74 9.95
C ASN A 22 24.04 -21.17 9.38
N SER A 23 23.54 -21.35 8.16
CA SER A 23 23.41 -22.67 7.52
C SER A 23 24.50 -22.87 6.49
N PRO A 24 24.98 -24.12 6.29
CA PRO A 24 25.87 -24.42 5.17
C PRO A 24 25.19 -24.29 3.80
N LYS A 25 23.84 -24.19 3.76
CA LYS A 25 23.09 -23.96 2.52
C LYS A 25 22.84 -22.46 2.33
N PRO A 26 23.38 -21.85 1.26
CA PRO A 26 23.19 -20.44 0.99
C PRO A 26 21.70 -20.15 0.79
N GLN A 27 21.23 -19.01 1.30
CA GLN A 27 19.88 -18.54 1.01
C GLN A 27 19.78 -18.08 -0.46
N ALA A 28 18.55 -17.99 -0.97
CA ALA A 28 18.30 -17.35 -2.26
C ALA A 28 18.75 -15.88 -2.22
N ALA A 29 19.22 -15.38 -3.36
CA ALA A 29 19.71 -14.02 -3.47
C ALA A 29 18.64 -12.98 -3.09
N VAL A 30 19.06 -11.89 -2.44
CA VAL A 30 18.15 -10.84 -1.92
C VAL A 30 17.27 -10.26 -3.04
N PHE A 31 17.83 -10.05 -4.24
CA PHE A 31 17.09 -9.55 -5.39
C PHE A 31 15.91 -10.47 -5.77
N MET A 32 16.08 -11.79 -5.66
CA MET A 32 15.04 -12.75 -5.99
C MET A 32 13.94 -12.72 -4.92
N GLN A 33 14.33 -12.65 -3.63
CA GLN A 33 13.37 -12.54 -2.54
C GLN A 33 12.55 -11.24 -2.65
N LEU A 34 13.22 -10.12 -2.99
CA LEU A 34 12.57 -8.82 -3.22
C LEU A 34 11.63 -8.86 -4.43
N ALA A 35 12.05 -9.43 -5.57
CA ALA A 35 11.21 -9.54 -6.76
C ALA A 35 9.94 -10.36 -6.50
N VAL A 36 10.06 -11.48 -5.77
CA VAL A 36 8.90 -12.31 -5.37
C VAL A 36 7.97 -11.57 -4.42
N ALA A 37 8.51 -10.83 -3.44
CA ALA A 37 7.71 -10.04 -2.52
C ALA A 37 6.96 -8.92 -3.26
N LEU A 38 7.62 -8.23 -4.20
CA LEU A 38 7.01 -7.16 -4.99
C LEU A 38 5.98 -7.68 -5.99
N ASP A 39 6.20 -8.84 -6.60
CA ASP A 39 5.17 -9.54 -7.39
C ASP A 39 3.93 -9.78 -6.53
N ARG A 40 4.11 -10.31 -5.32
CA ARG A 40 3.01 -10.52 -4.39
C ARG A 40 2.30 -9.24 -3.94
N PHE A 41 3.02 -8.14 -3.75
CA PHE A 41 2.43 -6.84 -3.39
C PHE A 41 1.76 -6.13 -4.57
N GLY A 42 2.22 -6.39 -5.79
CA GLY A 42 1.71 -5.75 -7.00
C GLY A 42 0.44 -6.38 -7.56
N HIS A 43 -0.06 -7.45 -6.94
CA HIS A 43 -1.23 -8.18 -7.38
C HIS A 43 -2.35 -8.15 -6.33
N GLU A 44 -3.59 -7.94 -6.80
CA GLU A 44 -4.80 -7.94 -5.97
C GLU A 44 -5.75 -9.09 -6.36
N GLY A 45 -6.67 -9.43 -5.45
CA GLY A 45 -7.70 -10.45 -5.68
C GLY A 45 -7.11 -11.83 -6.03
N ASN A 46 -7.71 -12.52 -7.00
CA ASN A 46 -7.20 -13.82 -7.48
C ASN A 46 -5.81 -13.71 -8.14
N GLY A 47 -5.35 -12.50 -8.51
CA GLY A 47 -3.99 -12.27 -9.01
C GLY A 47 -2.93 -12.42 -7.93
N ALA A 48 -3.30 -12.17 -6.66
CA ALA A 48 -2.47 -12.37 -5.48
C ALA A 48 -2.44 -13.84 -5.01
N CYS A 49 -3.08 -14.75 -5.77
CA CYS A 49 -3.09 -16.17 -5.47
C CYS A 49 -1.66 -16.70 -5.40
N LEU A 50 -1.34 -17.37 -4.29
CA LEU A 50 -0.02 -17.94 -4.03
C LEU A 50 0.35 -18.95 -5.12
N ASP A 51 -0.61 -19.73 -5.62
CA ASP A 51 -0.37 -20.74 -6.64
C ASP A 51 0.14 -20.14 -7.95
N ARG A 52 -0.37 -18.96 -8.34
CA ARG A 52 0.09 -18.25 -9.54
C ARG A 52 1.55 -17.85 -9.40
N SER A 53 1.90 -17.15 -8.32
CA SER A 53 3.27 -16.70 -8.11
C SER A 53 4.22 -17.90 -7.89
N MET A 54 3.76 -19.01 -7.31
CA MET A 54 4.57 -20.21 -7.13
C MET A 54 4.94 -20.85 -8.47
N LEU A 55 3.97 -20.94 -9.38
CA LEU A 55 4.18 -21.42 -10.74
C LEU A 55 5.09 -20.48 -11.54
N LEU A 56 4.90 -19.17 -11.42
CA LEU A 56 5.69 -18.17 -12.13
C LEU A 56 7.17 -18.21 -11.74
N TRP A 57 7.43 -18.28 -10.43
CA TRP A 57 8.79 -18.22 -9.89
C TRP A 57 9.43 -19.60 -9.70
N GLY A 58 8.67 -20.69 -9.87
CA GLY A 58 9.14 -22.06 -9.68
C GLY A 58 9.55 -22.38 -8.25
N ILE A 59 8.88 -21.77 -7.26
CA ILE A 59 9.22 -21.90 -5.83
C ILE A 59 8.11 -22.57 -5.03
N SER A 60 8.48 -23.20 -3.91
CA SER A 60 7.51 -23.77 -2.99
C SER A 60 6.78 -22.68 -2.19
N HIS A 61 5.60 -23.03 -1.68
CA HIS A 61 4.78 -22.16 -0.84
C HIS A 61 5.56 -21.61 0.36
N GLY A 62 6.31 -22.47 1.06
CA GLY A 62 7.12 -22.07 2.21
C GLY A 62 8.22 -21.08 1.86
N SER A 63 8.85 -21.23 0.69
CA SER A 63 9.87 -20.28 0.22
C SER A 63 9.26 -18.92 -0.07
N MET A 64 8.10 -18.86 -0.74
CA MET A 64 7.42 -17.61 -1.02
C MET A 64 7.03 -16.85 0.25
N VAL A 65 6.42 -17.54 1.23
CA VAL A 65 6.05 -16.93 2.52
C VAL A 65 7.29 -16.41 3.23
N ASN A 66 8.37 -17.20 3.26
CA ASN A 66 9.63 -16.78 3.87
C ASN A 66 10.24 -15.55 3.18
N TYR A 67 10.27 -15.50 1.84
CA TYR A 67 10.81 -14.37 1.10
C TYR A 67 10.01 -13.10 1.38
N THR A 68 8.68 -13.22 1.38
CA THR A 68 7.79 -12.10 1.69
C THR A 68 8.04 -11.58 3.12
N ASN A 69 8.08 -12.47 4.10
CA ASN A 69 8.29 -12.09 5.50
C ASN A 69 9.66 -11.44 5.73
N ARG A 70 10.72 -11.97 5.10
CA ARG A 70 12.07 -11.40 5.21
C ARG A 70 12.15 -10.00 4.63
N VAL A 71 11.54 -9.79 3.46
CA VAL A 71 11.46 -8.45 2.85
C VAL A 71 10.67 -7.50 3.74
N MET A 72 9.52 -7.92 4.28
CA MET A 72 8.74 -7.11 5.23
C MET A 72 9.55 -6.71 6.46
N ILE A 73 10.24 -7.67 7.10
CA ILE A 73 11.08 -7.41 8.29
C ILE A 73 12.20 -6.43 7.96
N ALA A 74 12.88 -6.60 6.82
CA ALA A 74 13.97 -5.71 6.42
C ALA A 74 13.45 -4.29 6.13
N LEU A 75 12.34 -4.16 5.40
CA LEU A 75 11.71 -2.87 5.12
C LEU A 75 11.24 -2.18 6.39
N GLU A 76 10.61 -2.92 7.31
CA GLU A 76 10.18 -2.40 8.62
C GLU A 76 11.38 -1.91 9.44
N SER A 77 12.48 -2.65 9.49
CA SER A 77 13.68 -2.22 10.22
C SER A 77 14.33 -0.98 9.60
N CYS A 78 14.31 -0.86 8.27
CA CYS A 78 14.93 0.28 7.57
C CYS A 78 14.03 1.52 7.56
N MET A 79 12.70 1.35 7.50
CA MET A 79 11.73 2.45 7.31
C MET A 79 10.78 2.66 8.50
N GLY A 80 10.93 1.92 9.61
CA GLY A 80 10.04 2.01 10.77
C GLY A 80 10.03 3.37 11.46
N HIS A 81 11.04 4.21 11.23
CA HIS A 81 11.04 5.60 11.72
C HIS A 81 10.22 6.56 10.85
N GLU A 82 10.03 6.24 9.57
CA GLU A 82 9.23 7.02 8.61
C GLU A 82 7.76 6.59 8.63
N ILE A 83 7.49 5.30 8.89
CA ILE A 83 6.14 4.71 8.88
C ILE A 83 5.68 4.46 10.32
N ALA A 84 5.09 5.48 10.94
CA ALA A 84 4.50 5.37 12.28
C ALA A 84 2.98 5.17 12.20
N TRP A 85 2.45 4.26 13.01
CA TRP A 85 1.02 4.16 13.24
C TRP A 85 0.56 5.31 14.16
N PRO A 86 -0.52 6.04 13.84
CA PRO A 86 -1.01 7.09 14.71
C PRO A 86 -1.49 6.50 16.03
N ASP A 87 -1.31 7.25 17.12
CA ASP A 87 -1.83 6.86 18.42
C ASP A 87 -3.38 6.84 18.42
N ARG A 88 -4.00 6.42 19.53
CA ARG A 88 -5.47 6.33 19.63
C ARG A 88 -6.15 7.67 19.34
N GLN A 89 -5.55 8.78 19.77
CA GLN A 89 -6.14 10.11 19.65
C GLN A 89 -5.96 10.68 18.24
N GLY A 90 -4.80 10.48 17.63
CA GLY A 90 -4.52 10.76 16.23
C GLY A 90 -5.46 9.97 15.32
N ARG A 91 -5.63 8.66 15.56
CA ARG A 91 -6.60 7.84 14.81
C ARG A 91 -8.02 8.38 14.90
N ALA A 92 -8.48 8.78 16.09
CA ALA A 92 -9.82 9.33 16.27
C ALA A 92 -9.98 10.69 15.57
N SER A 93 -9.02 11.60 15.74
CA SER A 93 -9.03 12.93 15.11
C SER A 93 -9.03 12.83 13.59
N ILE A 94 -8.22 11.92 13.05
CA ILE A 94 -8.13 11.68 11.62
C ILE A 94 -9.40 10.99 11.11
N ALA A 95 -9.97 10.07 11.88
CA ALA A 95 -11.24 9.43 11.52
C ALA A 95 -12.41 10.40 11.49
N GLU A 96 -12.53 11.29 12.47
CA GLU A 96 -13.55 12.34 12.49
C GLU A 96 -13.38 13.29 11.31
N TYR A 97 -12.14 13.73 11.02
CA TYR A 97 -11.83 14.58 9.87
C TYR A 97 -12.26 13.92 8.54
N PHE A 98 -11.91 12.66 8.30
CA PHE A 98 -12.24 11.99 7.05
C PHE A 98 -13.70 11.55 6.93
N VAL A 99 -14.37 11.22 8.04
CA VAL A 99 -15.82 11.03 8.06
C VAL A 99 -16.52 12.35 7.72
N ALA A 100 -16.06 13.48 8.27
CA ALA A 100 -16.57 14.81 7.97
C ALA A 100 -16.31 15.22 6.51
N LEU A 101 -15.24 14.74 5.88
CA LEU A 101 -15.01 14.88 4.44
C LEU A 101 -15.86 13.92 3.60
N GLY A 102 -16.34 12.82 4.18
CA GLY A 102 -17.21 11.85 3.52
C GLY A 102 -16.49 10.59 3.02
N PHE A 103 -15.30 10.29 3.53
CA PHE A 103 -14.52 9.08 3.25
C PHE A 103 -14.69 7.99 4.33
N PRO A 104 -15.90 7.46 4.64
CA PRO A 104 -16.01 6.34 5.55
C PRO A 104 -15.45 5.09 4.86
N GLY A 105 -14.39 4.52 5.40
CA GLY A 105 -13.92 3.19 4.96
C GLY A 105 -12.58 3.19 4.23
N CYS A 106 -11.87 4.32 4.21
CA CYS A 106 -10.63 4.46 3.47
C CYS A 106 -9.40 4.19 4.34
N VAL A 107 -8.31 3.79 3.67
CA VAL A 107 -6.95 3.88 4.22
C VAL A 107 -6.29 5.06 3.53
N ILE A 108 -5.90 6.07 4.31
CA ILE A 108 -5.29 7.28 3.76
C ILE A 108 -3.90 7.40 4.32
N CYS A 109 -2.95 7.58 3.41
CA CYS A 109 -1.56 7.85 3.72
C CYS A 109 -1.24 9.31 3.41
N ASP A 110 -0.36 9.91 4.21
CA ASP A 110 0.17 11.23 3.87
C ASP A 110 1.32 11.14 2.85
N GLN A 111 1.86 12.31 2.47
CA GLN A 111 3.00 12.43 1.57
C GLN A 111 4.30 11.78 2.10
N HIS A 112 4.36 11.44 3.39
CA HIS A 112 5.45 10.71 4.02
C HIS A 112 5.14 9.21 4.16
N LYS A 113 4.10 8.71 3.48
CA LYS A 113 3.65 7.30 3.53
C LYS A 113 3.22 6.83 4.92
N ARG A 114 2.91 7.77 5.82
CA ARG A 114 2.34 7.42 7.14
C ARG A 114 0.87 7.14 6.95
N VAL A 115 0.41 5.99 7.43
CA VAL A 115 -1.03 5.69 7.43
C VAL A 115 -1.69 6.60 8.45
N ILE A 116 -2.32 7.67 7.99
CA ILE A 116 -2.99 8.64 8.84
C ILE A 116 -4.42 8.17 9.16
N TYR A 117 -5.05 7.38 8.27
CA TYR A 117 -6.42 6.92 8.45
C TYR A 117 -6.54 5.42 8.18
N PHE A 118 -7.28 4.72 9.04
CA PHE A 118 -7.80 3.39 8.78
C PHE A 118 -9.19 3.29 9.38
N PHE A 119 -10.20 3.20 8.52
CA PHE A 119 -11.54 2.81 8.92
C PHE A 119 -12.00 1.73 7.96
N ALA A 120 -12.49 0.62 8.49
CA ALA A 120 -13.20 -0.38 7.71
C ALA A 120 -14.69 -0.22 8.04
N GLY A 121 -15.48 0.24 7.07
CA GLY A 121 -16.94 0.22 7.20
C GLY A 121 -17.49 -1.21 7.20
N GLU A 122 -18.81 -1.36 7.24
CA GLU A 122 -19.48 -2.68 7.29
C GLU A 122 -19.30 -3.55 6.03
N LYS A 123 -18.83 -2.99 4.91
CA LYS A 123 -18.49 -3.74 3.69
C LYS A 123 -16.99 -3.79 3.48
N LEU A 124 -16.40 -4.91 3.89
CA LEU A 124 -15.01 -5.28 3.60
C LEU A 124 -14.95 -5.99 2.24
N GLY A 125 -14.66 -5.24 1.18
CA GLY A 125 -14.39 -5.80 -0.14
C GLY A 125 -13.63 -4.81 -1.02
N SER A 126 -12.72 -5.32 -1.85
CA SER A 126 -12.07 -4.51 -2.89
C SER A 126 -13.12 -4.16 -3.96
N CYS A 127 -13.45 -2.87 -4.08
CA CYS A 127 -14.19 -2.34 -5.22
C CYS A 127 -13.17 -2.02 -6.32
N HIS A 128 -13.14 -2.82 -7.40
CA HIS A 128 -12.31 -2.54 -8.58
C HIS A 128 -12.83 -1.38 -9.44
N ASP A 129 -13.98 -0.80 -9.08
CA ASP A 129 -14.61 0.33 -9.75
C ASP A 129 -14.90 1.46 -8.75
N LEU A 130 -15.34 2.62 -9.25
CA LEU A 130 -15.73 3.75 -8.41
C LEU A 130 -17.00 3.49 -7.59
N THR A 131 -17.58 2.29 -7.57
CA THR A 131 -18.89 2.04 -6.93
C THR A 131 -18.89 2.35 -5.44
N CYS A 132 -17.77 2.11 -4.76
CA CYS A 132 -17.58 2.49 -3.36
C CYS A 132 -17.59 4.03 -3.19
N LEU A 133 -16.99 4.79 -4.11
CA LEU A 133 -16.95 6.26 -4.10
C LEU A 133 -18.28 6.89 -4.55
N SER A 134 -18.90 6.39 -5.62
CA SER A 134 -20.15 6.93 -6.18
C SER A 134 -21.35 6.76 -5.25
N ARG A 135 -21.31 5.74 -4.38
CA ARG A 135 -22.30 5.51 -3.33
C ARG A 135 -22.01 6.25 -2.03
N SER A 136 -20.82 6.83 -1.88
CA SER A 136 -20.44 7.61 -0.71
C SER A 136 -21.08 9.02 -0.74
N GLY A 137 -21.10 9.69 0.42
CA GLY A 137 -21.51 11.10 0.50
C GLY A 137 -20.59 12.06 -0.27
N LEU A 138 -19.39 11.61 -0.69
CA LEU A 138 -18.44 12.42 -1.46
C LEU A 138 -18.89 12.68 -2.88
N TRP A 139 -19.51 11.71 -3.55
CA TRP A 139 -19.91 11.89 -4.95
C TRP A 139 -20.80 13.13 -5.13
N ARG A 140 -21.71 13.34 -4.17
CA ARG A 140 -22.56 14.54 -4.11
C ARG A 140 -21.81 15.83 -3.76
N ARG A 141 -20.65 15.75 -3.11
CA ARG A 141 -19.85 16.90 -2.64
C ARG A 141 -18.68 17.24 -3.57
N LEU A 142 -18.26 16.30 -4.41
CA LEU A 142 -17.28 16.52 -5.48
C LEU A 142 -17.85 17.46 -6.55
N ASP A 143 -19.16 17.37 -6.84
CA ASP A 143 -19.87 18.30 -7.73
C ASP A 143 -19.90 19.74 -7.19
N SER A 144 -19.84 19.92 -5.86
CA SER A 144 -19.96 21.24 -5.21
C SER A 144 -18.61 21.94 -4.98
N ALA A 145 -17.48 21.35 -5.37
CA ALA A 145 -16.12 21.92 -5.24
C ALA A 145 -15.73 22.41 -3.82
N GLN A 146 -16.41 21.93 -2.79
CA GLN A 146 -16.25 22.38 -1.38
C GLN A 146 -15.36 21.45 -0.53
N LEU A 147 -14.70 20.47 -1.14
CA LEU A 147 -13.96 19.43 -0.43
C LEU A 147 -12.47 19.75 -0.25
N PHE A 148 -11.90 20.55 -1.13
CA PHE A 148 -10.47 20.79 -1.21
C PHE A 148 -10.20 22.29 -1.25
N ASP A 149 -9.34 22.76 -0.35
CA ASP A 149 -8.83 24.12 -0.41
C ASP A 149 -7.84 24.26 -1.58
N ARG A 150 -7.49 25.50 -1.92
CA ARG A 150 -6.56 25.79 -3.03
C ARG A 150 -5.24 25.02 -2.85
N GLY A 151 -4.92 24.13 -3.79
CA GLY A 151 -3.71 23.30 -3.77
C GLY A 151 -3.89 21.87 -3.21
N GLN A 152 -5.09 21.47 -2.82
CA GLN A 152 -5.41 20.08 -2.47
C GLN A 152 -6.11 19.37 -3.65
N TYR A 153 -5.74 18.12 -3.92
CA TYR A 153 -6.25 17.36 -5.06
C TYR A 153 -6.52 15.90 -4.68
N LEU A 154 -7.56 15.32 -5.29
CA LEU A 154 -7.80 13.88 -5.25
C LEU A 154 -7.05 13.23 -6.42
N LEU A 155 -5.99 12.48 -6.12
CA LEU A 155 -5.26 11.67 -7.08
C LEU A 155 -5.70 10.22 -6.95
N GLY A 156 -6.20 9.64 -8.04
CA GLY A 156 -6.64 8.26 -8.10
C GLY A 156 -6.32 7.62 -9.45
N ASP A 157 -6.57 6.32 -9.55
CA ASP A 157 -6.46 5.57 -10.82
C ASP A 157 -7.40 6.17 -11.89
N SER A 158 -7.20 5.81 -13.16
CA SER A 158 -8.02 6.15 -14.33
C SER A 158 -9.54 6.08 -14.15
N GLY A 159 -10.03 5.33 -13.16
CA GLY A 159 -11.44 5.31 -12.77
C GLY A 159 -11.91 6.64 -12.16
N TYR A 160 -11.03 7.41 -11.52
CA TYR A 160 -11.31 8.74 -10.95
C TYR A 160 -11.32 9.77 -12.08
N VAL A 161 -12.52 10.22 -12.45
CA VAL A 161 -12.67 11.26 -13.48
C VAL A 161 -11.92 12.52 -13.02
N PRO A 162 -10.99 13.07 -13.82
CA PRO A 162 -10.36 14.35 -13.50
C PRO A 162 -11.45 15.42 -13.41
N LEU A 163 -11.72 15.91 -12.21
CA LEU A 163 -12.63 17.05 -12.03
C LEU A 163 -11.91 18.28 -12.57
N GLU A 164 -12.21 18.66 -13.81
CA GLU A 164 -11.67 19.85 -14.51
C GLU A 164 -11.87 21.18 -13.74
N ARG A 165 -12.60 21.18 -12.62
CA ARG A 165 -12.89 22.36 -11.80
C ARG A 165 -11.87 22.66 -10.69
N LEU A 166 -10.76 21.92 -10.63
CA LEU A 166 -9.71 22.10 -9.60
C LEU A 166 -8.61 23.11 -9.96
N PHE A 167 -8.73 23.81 -11.09
CA PHE A 167 -7.81 24.87 -11.49
C PHE A 167 -8.49 26.25 -11.40
N CYS A 168 -8.30 26.91 -10.25
CA CYS A 168 -8.47 28.35 -10.08
C CYS A 168 -7.18 28.94 -9.51
#